data_AF-A0ABD1E186-F1
#
_entry.id   AF-A0ABD1E186-F1
#
_cell.length_a   1.000
_cell.length_b   1.000
_cell.length_c   1.000
_cell.angle_alpha   90.00
_cell.angle_beta   90.00
_cell.angle_gamma   90.00
#
_symmetry.space_group_name_H-M   'P 1'
#
loop_
_entity.id
_entity.type
_entity.pdbx_description
1 polymer ?
#
loop_
_entity_poly.entity_id
_entity_poly.type
_entity_poly.pdbx_seq_one_letter_code
_entity_poly.pdbx_strand_id
1 'polypeptide(L)'
;MEEQKRFLNFNKDEFDLLVSLVEKYSSNLECKKSDSVEWRRKNELKTFKTRGGQPTAIKIGENDLKVKSIIGVGVTGLPNPCNSDGPLIPLRSENDIEIIVDSEGNEEQIADLLNKQDNLEKIANNNDSVITIPKKKSTRATQLTNDCRTKINLVSQAKLDLIKLQTKCLQEEHQAKLEEYKIKAKNLEELQKLDIEEKKIQIEILKKKLKTI
;
A
#
# COMPACT_ATOMS: atom_id res chain seq x y z
N MET A 1 2.62 29.46 11.70
CA MET A 1 1.39 29.27 10.89
C MET A 1 1.80 29.39 9.44
N GLU A 2 2.08 28.27 8.79
CA GLU A 2 2.40 28.25 7.36
C GLU A 2 1.12 28.49 6.57
N GLU A 3 1.10 29.55 5.77
CA GLU A 3 0.00 29.82 4.85
C GLU A 3 -0.03 28.73 3.79
N GLN A 4 -1.08 27.88 3.82
CA GLN A 4 -1.32 26.89 2.79
C GLN A 4 -1.50 27.61 1.44
N LYS A 5 -0.46 27.55 0.62
CA LYS A 5 -0.44 28.07 -0.74
C LYS A 5 -1.53 27.34 -1.53
N ARG A 6 -2.65 28.03 -1.80
CA ARG A 6 -3.74 27.48 -2.61
C ARG A 6 -3.14 27.06 -3.96
N PHE A 7 -3.37 25.81 -4.35
CA PHE A 7 -2.89 25.28 -5.63
C PHE A 7 -3.34 26.18 -6.78
N LEU A 8 -2.51 26.26 -7.84
CA LEU A 8 -2.82 27.02 -9.04
C LEU A 8 -4.16 26.55 -9.61
N ASN A 9 -5.08 27.50 -9.81
CA ASN A 9 -6.33 27.22 -10.53
C ASN A 9 -6.00 26.76 -11.95
N PHE A 10 -6.79 25.82 -12.48
CA PHE A 10 -6.66 25.36 -13.87
C PHE A 10 -6.64 26.53 -14.84
N ASN A 11 -5.79 26.43 -15.85
CA ASN A 11 -5.82 27.38 -16.96
C ASN A 11 -7.13 27.19 -17.76
N LYS A 12 -7.58 28.24 -18.46
CA LYS A 12 -8.86 28.20 -19.20
C LYS A 12 -8.91 27.05 -20.22
N ASP A 13 -7.79 26.82 -20.92
CA ASP A 13 -7.68 25.74 -21.90
C ASP A 13 -7.75 24.35 -21.26
N GLU A 14 -7.16 24.18 -20.07
CA GLU A 14 -7.23 22.93 -19.31
C GLU A 14 -8.65 22.67 -18.81
N PHE A 15 -9.33 23.72 -18.36
CA PHE A 15 -10.73 23.66 -17.94
C PHE A 15 -11.63 23.25 -19.11
N ASP A 16 -11.50 23.90 -20.27
CA ASP A 16 -12.30 23.59 -21.45
C ASP A 16 -12.04 22.17 -21.96
N LEU A 17 -10.78 21.70 -21.91
CA LEU A 17 -10.42 20.33 -22.20
C LEU A 17 -11.07 19.35 -21.21
N LEU A 18 -11.06 19.65 -19.92
CA LEU A 18 -11.65 18.82 -18.87
C LEU A 18 -13.16 18.69 -19.07
N VAL A 19 -13.85 19.80 -19.37
CA VAL A 19 -15.29 19.82 -19.67
C VAL A 19 -15.57 18.97 -20.91
N SER A 20 -14.81 19.13 -21.99
CA SER A 20 -14.99 18.34 -23.21
C SER A 20 -14.81 16.83 -22.99
N LEU A 21 -13.88 16.44 -22.12
CA LEU A 21 -13.66 15.04 -21.75
C LEU A 21 -14.83 14.50 -20.92
N VAL A 22 -15.30 15.27 -19.93
CA VAL A 22 -16.46 14.86 -19.11
C VAL A 22 -17.71 14.69 -19.96
N GLU A 23 -17.97 15.60 -20.91
CA GLU A 23 -19.10 15.48 -21.83
C GLU A 23 -18.96 14.24 -22.74
N LYS A 24 -17.78 14.05 -23.33
CA LYS A 24 -17.47 12.92 -24.22
C LYS A 24 -17.62 11.57 -23.54
N TYR A 25 -17.23 11.46 -22.27
CA TYR A 25 -17.28 10.21 -21.50
C TYR A 25 -18.45 10.16 -20.51
N SER A 26 -19.41 11.09 -20.59
CA SER A 26 -20.56 11.20 -19.68
C SER A 26 -21.35 9.89 -19.56
N SER A 27 -21.57 9.18 -20.66
CA SER A 27 -22.28 7.90 -20.69
C SER A 27 -21.59 6.76 -19.94
N ASN A 28 -20.26 6.86 -19.74
CA ASN A 28 -19.45 5.89 -19.02
C ASN A 28 -19.17 6.33 -17.57
N LEU A 29 -19.05 7.65 -17.34
CA LEU A 29 -18.83 8.25 -16.01
C LEU A 29 -20.12 8.27 -15.18
N GLU A 30 -21.26 8.48 -15.83
CA GLU A 30 -22.57 8.45 -15.20
C GLU A 30 -22.94 6.99 -14.90
N CYS A 31 -22.72 6.57 -13.66
CA CYS A 31 -23.05 5.23 -13.22
C CYS A 31 -24.58 5.08 -13.06
N LYS A 32 -25.29 4.86 -14.19
CA LYS A 32 -26.76 4.74 -14.25
C LYS A 32 -27.37 3.61 -13.41
N LYS A 33 -26.54 2.76 -12.79
CA LYS A 33 -26.97 1.59 -12.01
C LYS A 33 -26.83 1.76 -10.50
N SER A 34 -26.14 2.79 -10.00
CA SER A 34 -25.84 2.89 -8.58
C SER A 34 -27.04 3.35 -7.76
N ASP A 35 -27.86 4.25 -8.27
CA ASP A 35 -28.85 4.91 -7.41
C ASP A 35 -29.95 3.96 -6.93
N SER A 36 -30.53 3.12 -7.79
CA SER A 36 -31.60 2.21 -7.35
C SER A 36 -31.11 1.08 -6.43
N VAL A 37 -29.89 0.57 -6.65
CA VAL A 37 -29.32 -0.55 -5.88
C VAL A 37 -28.70 -0.07 -4.58
N GLU A 38 -27.96 1.05 -4.59
CA GLU A 38 -27.45 1.66 -3.35
C GLU A 38 -28.57 2.22 -2.49
N TRP A 39 -29.61 2.85 -3.08
CA TRP A 39 -30.75 3.33 -2.31
C TRP A 39 -31.55 2.18 -1.68
N ARG A 40 -31.75 1.07 -2.41
CA ARG A 40 -32.35 -0.16 -1.86
C ARG A 40 -31.47 -0.76 -0.76
N ARG A 41 -30.16 -0.88 -0.98
CA ARG A 41 -29.21 -1.42 0.02
C ARG A 41 -29.13 -0.53 1.27
N LYS A 42 -29.15 0.79 1.11
CA LYS A 42 -29.15 1.77 2.21
C LYS A 42 -30.47 1.76 2.98
N ASN A 43 -31.60 1.46 2.33
CA ASN A 43 -32.88 1.23 3.01
C ASN A 43 -32.95 -0.15 3.70
N GLU A 44 -32.41 -1.20 3.09
CA GLU A 44 -32.30 -2.53 3.72
C GLU A 44 -31.37 -2.50 4.95
N LEU A 45 -30.26 -1.76 4.90
CA LEU A 45 -29.39 -1.53 6.06
C LEU A 45 -30.09 -0.78 7.20
N LYS A 46 -31.09 0.06 6.92
CA LYS A 46 -31.90 0.73 7.97
C LYS A 46 -32.93 -0.20 8.62
N THR A 47 -33.37 -1.25 7.92
CA THR A 47 -34.33 -2.23 8.48
C THR A 47 -33.63 -3.38 9.21
N PHE A 48 -32.37 -3.68 8.90
CA PHE A 48 -31.47 -4.41 9.80
C PHE A 48 -30.95 -3.50 10.92
N LYS A 49 -31.87 -2.97 11.73
CA LYS A 49 -31.56 -2.76 13.14
C LYS A 49 -31.21 -4.14 13.67
N THR A 50 -29.92 -4.45 13.74
CA THR A 50 -29.41 -5.49 14.64
C THR A 50 -30.20 -5.28 15.92
N ARG A 51 -30.97 -6.30 16.32
CA ARG A 51 -31.70 -6.30 17.60
C ARG A 51 -30.63 -6.23 18.67
N GLY A 52 -30.09 -5.05 18.90
CA GLY A 52 -29.04 -4.76 19.85
C GLY A 52 -29.62 -5.12 21.19
N GLY A 53 -29.36 -6.37 21.60
CA GLY A 53 -29.48 -6.74 22.99
C GLY A 53 -28.66 -5.75 23.80
N GLN A 54 -29.10 -5.51 25.03
CA GLN A 54 -28.31 -4.76 26.00
C GLN A 54 -26.86 -5.30 25.97
N PRO A 55 -25.85 -4.42 25.81
CA PRO A 55 -24.46 -4.85 25.76
C PRO A 55 -24.17 -5.64 27.03
N THR A 56 -23.96 -6.94 26.86
CA THR A 56 -23.70 -7.85 27.97
C THR A 56 -22.20 -8.00 28.06
N ALA A 57 -21.59 -7.58 29.17
CA ALA A 57 -20.16 -7.75 29.39
C ALA A 57 -19.82 -9.25 29.43
N ILE A 58 -19.09 -9.72 28.42
CA ILE A 58 -18.57 -11.09 28.38
C ILE A 58 -17.28 -11.11 29.19
N LYS A 59 -17.21 -12.02 30.18
CA LYS A 59 -15.97 -12.25 30.94
C LYS A 59 -14.93 -12.88 30.01
N ILE A 60 -13.76 -12.25 29.94
CA ILE A 60 -12.61 -12.75 29.18
C ILE A 60 -12.14 -14.07 29.81
N GLY A 61 -12.10 -15.15 29.04
CA GLY A 61 -11.66 -16.47 29.49
C GLY A 61 -10.14 -16.65 29.40
N GLU A 62 -9.63 -17.75 29.97
CA GLU A 62 -8.19 -18.08 29.88
C GLU A 62 -7.69 -18.23 28.44
N ASN A 63 -8.54 -18.73 27.54
CA ASN A 63 -8.19 -18.84 26.12
C ASN A 63 -8.01 -17.47 25.46
N ASP A 64 -8.82 -16.48 25.82
CA ASP A 64 -8.70 -15.12 25.29
C ASP A 64 -7.40 -14.46 25.77
N LEU A 65 -6.94 -14.77 26.99
CA LEU A 65 -5.65 -14.33 27.51
C LEU A 65 -4.48 -14.97 26.75
N LYS A 66 -4.57 -16.26 26.40
CA LYS A 66 -3.57 -16.93 25.56
C LYS A 66 -3.54 -16.35 24.15
N VAL A 67 -4.71 -16.09 23.55
CA VAL A 67 -4.80 -15.41 22.25
C VAL A 67 -4.20 -14.02 22.33
N LYS A 68 -4.49 -13.25 23.39
CA LYS A 68 -3.89 -11.93 23.62
C LYS A 68 -2.37 -11.99 23.74
N SER A 69 -1.81 -13.04 24.38
CA SER A 69 -0.35 -13.19 24.49
C SER A 69 0.29 -13.56 23.14
N ILE A 70 -0.41 -14.33 22.29
CA ILE A 70 0.08 -14.72 20.96
C ILE A 70 0.08 -13.53 20.00
N ILE A 71 -0.98 -12.72 20.00
CA ILE A 71 -1.07 -11.56 19.08
C ILE A 71 -0.17 -10.40 19.56
N GLY A 72 0.33 -10.46 20.80
CA GLY A 72 1.27 -9.49 21.35
C GLY A 72 0.66 -8.11 21.61
N VAL A 73 1.49 -7.17 22.03
CA VAL A 73 1.11 -5.77 22.35
C VAL A 73 0.63 -5.00 21.10
N GLY A 74 0.79 -5.56 19.90
CA GLY A 74 0.40 -4.93 18.62
C GLY A 74 -1.10 -4.78 18.39
N VAL A 75 -1.98 -5.37 19.22
CA VAL A 75 -3.45 -5.32 19.02
C VAL A 75 -4.12 -4.11 19.66
N THR A 76 -3.43 -3.34 20.51
CA THR A 76 -4.05 -2.13 21.09
C THR A 76 -4.37 -1.05 20.05
N GLY A 77 -4.04 -1.29 18.77
CA GLY A 77 -4.08 -0.29 17.72
C GLY A 77 -2.95 0.71 17.95
N LEU A 78 -2.33 1.18 16.87
CA LEU A 78 -1.58 2.42 16.99
C LEU A 78 -2.56 3.49 17.48
N PRO A 79 -2.21 4.29 18.50
CA PRO A 79 -3.07 5.39 18.94
C PRO A 79 -3.37 6.24 17.72
N ASN A 80 -4.63 6.31 17.32
CA ASN A 80 -5.04 7.11 16.18
C ASN A 80 -4.88 8.58 16.57
N PRO A 81 -3.92 9.33 15.99
CA PRO A 81 -3.69 10.72 16.36
C PRO A 81 -4.88 11.62 15.98
N CYS A 82 -5.83 11.09 15.19
CA CYS A 82 -7.02 11.80 14.75
C CYS A 82 -8.28 11.47 15.57
N ASN A 83 -8.18 10.69 16.65
CA ASN A 83 -9.29 10.59 17.60
C ASN A 83 -9.23 11.79 18.56
N SER A 84 -10.31 12.56 18.62
CA SER A 84 -10.35 13.83 19.37
C SER A 84 -10.54 13.66 20.88
N ASP A 85 -10.66 12.41 21.34
CA ASP A 85 -11.03 12.08 22.73
C ASP A 85 -9.84 11.55 23.55
N GLY A 86 -8.64 11.44 22.94
CA GLY A 86 -7.43 10.99 23.60
C GLY A 86 -6.74 12.10 24.41
N PRO A 87 -6.09 11.77 25.55
CA PRO A 87 -5.25 12.71 26.26
C PRO A 87 -4.13 13.19 25.31
N LEU A 88 -3.92 14.51 25.25
CA LEU A 88 -2.87 15.14 24.45
C LEU A 88 -1.53 14.48 24.78
N ILE A 89 -1.04 13.63 23.88
CA ILE A 89 0.32 13.10 23.97
C ILE A 89 1.24 14.31 23.75
N PRO A 90 2.14 14.64 24.70
CA PRO A 90 3.08 15.73 24.52
C PRO A 90 3.85 15.49 23.21
N LEU A 91 3.75 16.44 22.28
CA LEU A 91 4.60 16.49 21.10
C LEU A 91 6.05 16.43 21.60
N ARG A 92 6.71 15.29 21.37
CA ARG A 92 8.16 15.17 21.55
C ARG A 92 8.80 16.29 20.76
N SER A 93 9.58 17.14 21.42
CA SER A 93 10.37 18.16 20.76
C SER A 93 11.27 17.51 19.71
N GLU A 94 11.35 18.13 18.54
CA GLU A 94 12.06 17.65 17.35
C GLU A 94 13.57 17.40 17.57
N ASN A 95 14.10 17.72 18.75
CA ASN A 95 15.50 17.58 19.10
C ASN A 95 15.89 16.21 19.68
N ASP A 96 14.95 15.30 19.96
CA ASP A 96 15.24 13.99 20.58
C ASP A 96 15.20 12.81 19.59
N ILE A 97 15.24 13.07 18.28
CA ILE A 97 15.42 12.00 17.29
C ILE A 97 16.91 11.70 17.17
N GLU A 98 17.44 10.92 18.11
CA GLU A 98 18.63 10.13 17.84
C GLU A 98 18.29 9.18 16.70
N ILE A 99 18.76 9.51 15.50
CA ILE A 99 18.63 8.69 14.32
C ILE A 99 19.54 7.47 14.53
N ILE A 100 18.97 6.37 15.04
CA ILE A 100 19.59 5.05 14.99
C ILE A 100 19.54 4.61 13.52
N VAL A 101 20.52 5.05 12.72
CA VAL A 101 20.79 4.53 11.37
C VAL A 101 21.65 3.28 11.50
N ASP A 102 21.05 2.19 11.98
CA ASP A 102 21.58 0.84 11.76
C ASP A 102 20.68 0.17 10.71
N SER A 103 20.73 0.68 9.47
CA SER A 103 19.89 0.22 8.35
C SER A 103 20.53 -0.92 7.54
N GLU A 104 21.64 -1.51 7.98
CA GLU A 104 22.35 -2.55 7.22
C GLU A 104 21.74 -3.97 7.35
N GLY A 105 20.68 -4.16 8.15
CA GLY A 105 20.19 -5.50 8.51
C GLY A 105 18.95 -6.05 7.78
N ASN A 106 18.28 -5.30 6.89
CA ASN A 106 16.93 -5.68 6.44
C ASN A 106 16.77 -5.96 4.94
N GLU A 107 17.80 -5.77 4.11
CA GLU A 107 17.71 -6.11 2.68
C GLU A 107 17.69 -7.64 2.45
N GLU A 108 18.41 -8.41 3.28
CA GLU A 108 18.51 -9.86 3.15
C GLU A 108 17.18 -10.57 3.46
N GLN A 109 16.38 -10.04 4.40
CA GLN A 109 15.06 -10.58 4.74
C GLN A 109 13.99 -10.33 3.66
N ILE A 110 14.13 -9.26 2.88
CA ILE A 110 13.20 -8.93 1.78
C ILE A 110 13.49 -9.82 0.56
N ALA A 111 14.77 -10.08 0.26
CA ALA A 111 15.16 -11.01 -0.81
C ALA A 111 14.63 -12.44 -0.56
N ASP A 112 14.64 -12.87 0.71
CA ASP A 112 14.15 -14.19 1.12
C ASP A 112 12.62 -14.35 1.00
N LEU A 113 11.86 -13.25 1.05
CA LEU A 113 10.42 -13.25 0.83
C LEU A 113 10.06 -13.31 -0.67
N LEU A 114 10.85 -12.67 -1.53
CA LEU A 114 10.67 -12.74 -2.99
C LEU A 114 10.98 -14.14 -3.54
N ASN A 115 12.03 -14.80 -3.06
CA ASN A 115 12.35 -16.20 -3.44
C ASN A 115 11.30 -17.22 -3.00
N LYS A 116 10.46 -16.89 -2.00
CA LYS A 116 9.35 -17.76 -1.57
C LYS A 116 8.15 -17.71 -2.52
N GLN A 117 7.97 -16.64 -3.31
CA GLN A 117 6.88 -16.56 -4.28
C GLN A 117 7.10 -17.50 -5.49
N ASP A 118 8.33 -17.68 -5.95
CA ASP A 118 8.65 -18.61 -7.05
C ASP A 118 8.42 -20.08 -6.68
N ASN A 119 8.43 -20.41 -5.38
CA ASN A 119 8.12 -21.75 -4.88
C ASN A 119 6.61 -22.02 -4.76
N LEU A 120 5.76 -21.00 -4.68
CA LEU A 120 4.30 -21.17 -4.61
C LEU A 120 3.69 -21.60 -5.95
N GLU A 121 4.26 -21.19 -7.09
CA GLU A 121 3.84 -21.71 -8.41
C GLU A 121 4.14 -23.20 -8.58
N LYS A 122 5.19 -23.73 -7.93
CA LYS A 122 5.50 -25.17 -7.96
C LYS A 122 4.57 -26.01 -7.08
N ILE A 123 4.03 -25.45 -6.00
CA ILE A 123 3.13 -26.16 -5.08
C ILE A 123 1.73 -26.35 -5.70
N ALA A 124 1.32 -25.49 -6.63
CA ALA A 124 0.04 -25.62 -7.34
C ALA A 124 -0.08 -26.92 -8.17
N ASN A 125 1.04 -27.56 -8.52
CA ASN A 125 1.05 -28.75 -9.39
C ASN A 125 1.11 -30.10 -8.65
N ASN A 126 1.21 -30.14 -7.32
CA ASN A 126 1.44 -31.39 -6.56
C ASN A 126 0.33 -31.79 -5.57
N ASN A 127 -0.88 -31.20 -5.64
CA ASN A 127 -1.95 -31.53 -4.72
C ASN A 127 -2.82 -32.71 -5.19
N ASP A 128 -2.27 -33.93 -5.09
CA ASP A 128 -2.99 -35.21 -5.15
C ASP A 128 -3.45 -35.70 -3.75
N SER A 129 -3.66 -34.79 -2.79
CA SER A 129 -4.19 -35.18 -1.48
C SER A 129 -5.70 -35.41 -1.56
N VAL A 130 -6.08 -36.69 -1.53
CA VAL A 130 -7.46 -37.20 -1.56
C VAL A 130 -8.19 -36.80 -0.27
N ILE A 131 -8.80 -35.61 -0.27
CA ILE A 131 -9.77 -35.22 0.76
C ILE A 131 -11.12 -35.84 0.38
N THR A 132 -11.55 -36.85 1.13
CA THR A 132 -12.86 -37.51 0.97
C THR A 132 -13.97 -36.59 1.49
N ILE A 133 -14.49 -35.74 0.62
CA ILE A 133 -15.63 -34.87 0.90
C ILE A 133 -16.92 -35.72 0.94
N PRO A 134 -17.77 -35.58 1.98
CA PRO A 134 -19.03 -36.32 2.07
C PRO A 134 -19.98 -35.99 0.91
N LYS A 135 -20.50 -37.05 0.26
CA LYS A 135 -21.36 -36.99 -0.92
C LYS A 135 -22.69 -36.28 -0.60
N LYS A 136 -22.81 -35.00 -0.94
CA LYS A 136 -24.10 -34.29 -0.96
C LYS A 136 -24.97 -34.84 -2.08
N LYS A 137 -26.26 -35.01 -1.80
CA LYS A 137 -27.27 -35.53 -2.75
C LYS A 137 -27.33 -34.63 -3.98
N SER A 138 -27.14 -35.25 -5.15
CA SER A 138 -27.07 -34.59 -6.46
C SER A 138 -28.38 -33.88 -6.79
N THR A 139 -28.38 -32.56 -6.75
CA THR A 139 -29.41 -31.73 -7.39
C THR A 139 -29.19 -31.79 -8.89
N ARG A 140 -30.26 -32.03 -9.66
CA ARG A 140 -30.31 -32.11 -11.13
C ARG A 140 -29.33 -31.09 -11.77
N ALA A 141 -28.34 -31.59 -12.51
CA ALA A 141 -27.33 -30.76 -13.15
C ALA A 141 -27.99 -29.82 -14.18
N THR A 142 -28.11 -28.55 -13.83
CA THR A 142 -28.45 -27.50 -14.79
C THR A 142 -27.24 -27.36 -15.71
N GLN A 143 -27.35 -27.82 -16.96
CA GLN A 143 -26.29 -27.63 -17.94
C GLN A 143 -26.09 -26.13 -18.15
N LEU A 144 -24.98 -25.58 -17.65
CA LEU A 144 -24.57 -24.23 -18.03
C LEU A 144 -24.44 -24.20 -19.55
N THR A 145 -25.15 -23.27 -20.19
CA THR A 145 -25.02 -23.05 -21.62
C THR A 145 -23.56 -22.69 -21.94
N ASN A 146 -23.07 -23.06 -23.12
CA ASN A 146 -21.68 -22.83 -23.54
C ASN A 146 -21.26 -21.36 -23.41
N ASP A 147 -22.19 -20.41 -23.58
CA ASP A 147 -21.98 -18.98 -23.41
C ASP A 147 -21.50 -18.60 -21.99
N CYS A 148 -22.10 -19.19 -20.95
CA CYS A 148 -21.68 -18.92 -19.57
C CYS A 148 -20.26 -19.42 -19.29
N ARG A 149 -19.84 -20.54 -19.88
CA ARG A 149 -18.47 -21.06 -19.72
C ARG A 149 -17.44 -20.13 -20.37
N THR A 150 -17.72 -19.68 -21.59
CA THR A 150 -16.83 -18.74 -22.29
C THR A 150 -16.68 -17.44 -21.51
N LYS A 151 -17.77 -16.89 -20.97
CA LYS A 151 -17.73 -15.68 -20.13
C LYS A 151 -16.91 -15.87 -18.87
N ILE A 152 -17.05 -17.01 -18.18
CA ILE A 152 -16.25 -17.32 -16.99
C ILE A 152 -14.76 -17.39 -17.35
N ASN A 153 -14.41 -18.06 -18.45
CA ASN A 153 -13.01 -18.16 -18.90
C ASN A 153 -12.42 -16.79 -19.25
N LEU A 154 -13.18 -15.94 -19.95
CA LEU A 154 -12.75 -14.58 -20.27
C LEU A 154 -12.52 -13.73 -19.02
N VAL A 155 -13.41 -13.81 -18.03
CA VAL A 155 -13.24 -13.10 -16.75
C VAL A 155 -12.03 -13.60 -15.99
N SER A 156 -11.80 -14.92 -15.96
CA SER A 156 -10.61 -15.51 -15.33
C SER A 156 -9.32 -15.06 -16.02
N GLN A 157 -9.31 -15.02 -17.35
CA GLN A 157 -8.16 -14.54 -18.12
C GLN A 157 -7.87 -13.05 -17.83
N ALA A 158 -8.91 -12.20 -17.87
CA ALA A 158 -8.75 -10.77 -17.57
C ALA A 158 -8.23 -10.52 -16.14
N LYS A 159 -8.63 -11.35 -15.17
CA LYS A 159 -8.08 -11.29 -13.80
C LYS A 159 -6.59 -11.65 -13.75
N LEU A 160 -6.17 -12.70 -14.47
CA LEU A 160 -4.76 -13.08 -14.56
C LEU A 160 -3.93 -11.98 -15.21
N ASP A 161 -4.44 -11.37 -16.29
CA ASP A 161 -3.76 -10.28 -16.98
C ASP A 161 -3.63 -9.04 -16.08
N LEU A 162 -4.66 -8.73 -15.29
CA LEU A 162 -4.60 -7.66 -14.30
C LEU A 162 -3.52 -7.91 -13.23
N ILE A 163 -3.45 -9.13 -12.69
CA ILE A 163 -2.43 -9.49 -11.69
C ILE A 163 -1.02 -9.37 -12.28
N LYS A 164 -0.82 -9.83 -13.53
CA LYS A 164 0.46 -9.68 -14.23
C LYS A 164 0.83 -8.22 -14.41
N LEU A 165 -0.12 -7.36 -14.80
CA LEU A 165 0.13 -5.94 -14.97
C LEU A 165 0.49 -5.27 -13.64
N GLN A 166 -0.24 -5.56 -12.57
CA GLN A 166 0.06 -5.05 -11.23
C GLN A 166 1.45 -5.47 -10.75
N THR A 167 1.82 -6.74 -10.97
CA THR A 167 3.14 -7.27 -10.62
C THR A 167 4.24 -6.56 -11.41
N LYS A 168 4.04 -6.36 -12.72
CA LYS A 168 4.99 -5.64 -13.57
C LYS A 168 5.18 -4.19 -13.13
N CYS A 169 4.09 -3.47 -12.83
CA CYS A 169 4.18 -2.11 -12.32
C CYS A 169 4.97 -2.02 -11.01
N LEU A 170 4.76 -2.96 -10.08
CA LEU A 170 5.52 -3.02 -8.83
C LEU A 170 7.01 -3.29 -9.07
N GLN A 171 7.34 -4.17 -10.01
CA GLN A 171 8.73 -4.45 -10.39
C GLN A 171 9.41 -3.22 -11.00
N GLU A 172 8.73 -2.51 -11.90
CA GLU A 172 9.24 -1.29 -12.51
C GLU A 172 9.43 -0.17 -11.49
N GLU A 173 8.48 0.02 -10.55
CA GLU A 173 8.62 0.99 -9.46
C GLU A 173 9.81 0.68 -8.55
N HIS A 174 9.98 -0.60 -8.20
CA HIS A 174 11.12 -1.05 -7.41
C HIS A 174 12.45 -0.81 -8.14
N GLN A 175 12.52 -1.13 -9.42
CA GLN A 175 13.72 -0.88 -10.23
C GLN A 175 14.04 0.60 -10.35
N ALA A 176 13.03 1.47 -10.53
CA ALA A 176 13.22 2.91 -10.56
C ALA A 176 13.80 3.44 -9.25
N LYS A 177 13.31 2.94 -8.09
CA LYS A 177 13.85 3.29 -6.77
C LYS A 177 15.32 2.90 -6.62
N LEU A 178 15.70 1.71 -7.08
CA LEU A 178 17.11 1.26 -7.04
C LEU A 178 18.03 2.17 -7.86
N GLU A 179 17.62 2.55 -9.07
CA GLU A 179 18.40 3.48 -9.89
C GLU A 179 18.46 4.89 -9.28
N GLU A 180 17.39 5.36 -8.63
CA GLU A 180 17.40 6.61 -7.87
C GLU A 180 18.44 6.59 -6.75
N TYR A 181 18.48 5.51 -5.94
CA TYR A 181 19.47 5.36 -4.88
C TYR A 181 20.90 5.34 -5.41
N LYS A 182 21.12 4.66 -6.54
CA LYS A 182 22.43 4.59 -7.20
C LYS A 182 22.88 5.97 -7.69
N ILE A 183 21.98 6.79 -8.23
CA ILE A 183 22.28 8.17 -8.64
C ILE A 183 22.61 9.02 -7.41
N LYS A 184 21.82 8.91 -6.34
CA LYS A 184 22.09 9.63 -5.07
C LYS A 184 23.45 9.27 -4.48
N ALA A 185 23.82 7.99 -4.48
CA ALA A 185 25.12 7.53 -4.01
C ALA A 185 26.27 8.13 -4.83
N LYS A 186 26.18 8.11 -6.17
CA LYS A 186 27.19 8.74 -7.04
C LYS A 186 27.33 10.24 -6.80
N ASN A 187 26.21 10.95 -6.69
CA ASN A 187 26.22 12.38 -6.42
C ASN A 187 26.87 12.70 -5.06
N LEU A 188 26.63 11.86 -4.05
CA LEU A 188 27.26 11.99 -2.74
C LEU A 188 28.78 11.79 -2.82
N GLU A 189 29.25 10.78 -3.56
CA GLU A 189 30.68 10.57 -3.80
C GLU A 189 31.34 11.74 -4.53
N GLU A 190 30.67 12.31 -5.55
CA GLU A 190 31.17 13.48 -6.27
C GLU A 190 31.25 14.72 -5.36
N LEU A 191 30.23 14.93 -4.52
CA LEU A 191 30.22 16.01 -3.54
C LEU A 191 31.40 15.89 -2.55
N GLN A 192 31.66 14.68 -2.06
CA GLN A 192 32.80 14.41 -1.17
C GLN A 192 34.15 14.68 -1.86
N LYS A 193 34.29 14.35 -3.15
CA LYS A 193 35.51 14.66 -3.92
C LYS A 193 35.74 16.16 -4.04
N LEU A 194 34.68 16.93 -4.33
CA LEU A 194 34.76 18.39 -4.42
C LEU A 194 35.14 19.03 -3.08
N ASP A 195 34.57 18.57 -1.96
CA ASP A 195 34.93 19.05 -0.62
C ASP A 195 36.40 18.77 -0.29
N ILE A 196 36.93 17.60 -0.67
CA ILE A 196 38.35 17.27 -0.52
C ILE A 196 39.23 18.20 -1.36
N GLU A 197 38.84 18.49 -2.61
CA GLU A 197 39.56 19.42 -3.49
C GLU A 197 39.56 20.85 -2.96
N GLU A 198 38.42 21.33 -2.48
CA GLU A 198 38.31 22.65 -1.85
C GLU A 198 39.26 22.77 -0.66
N LYS A 199 39.26 21.78 0.24
CA LYS A 199 40.16 21.74 1.39
C LYS A 199 41.63 21.71 0.98
N LYS A 200 41.99 20.98 -0.09
CA LYS A 200 43.35 20.99 -0.64
C LYS A 200 43.77 22.38 -1.13
N ILE A 201 42.90 23.07 -1.86
CA ILE A 201 43.15 24.44 -2.35
C ILE A 201 43.33 25.40 -1.18
N GLN A 202 42.48 25.33 -0.16
CA GLN A 202 42.59 26.15 1.05
C GLN A 202 43.94 25.95 1.75
N ILE A 203 44.39 24.71 1.90
CA ILE A 203 45.71 24.39 2.46
C ILE A 203 46.84 24.99 1.62
N GLU A 204 46.74 24.92 0.29
CA GLU A 204 47.75 25.49 -0.60
C GLU A 204 47.84 27.02 -0.47
N ILE A 205 46.70 27.70 -0.40
CA ILE A 205 46.63 29.15 -0.17
C ILE A 205 47.30 29.52 1.17
N LEU A 206 47.00 28.78 2.24
CA LEU A 206 47.61 29.02 3.56
C LEU A 206 49.13 28.80 3.54
N LYS A 207 49.59 27.75 2.85
CA LYS A 207 51.04 27.49 2.67
C LYS A 207 51.73 28.62 1.92
N LYS A 208 51.10 29.20 0.89
CA LYS A 208 51.65 30.35 0.16
C LYS A 208 51.77 31.58 1.06
N LYS A 209 50.74 31.88 1.87
CA LYS A 209 50.75 33.00 2.82
C LYS A 209 51.86 32.87 3.87
N LEU A 210 52.10 31.67 4.40
CA LEU A 210 53.15 31.43 5.39
C LEU A 210 54.57 31.63 4.85
N LYS A 211 54.80 31.44 3.54
CA LYS A 211 56.13 31.66 2.92
C LYS A 211 56.47 33.13 2.70
N THR A 212 55.48 34.03 2.79
CA THR A 212 55.68 35.48 2.57
C THR A 212 56.07 36.20 3.86
N ILE A 213 55.93 35.54 5.01
CA ILE A 213 56.36 36.03 6.33
C ILE A 213 57.80 35.58 6.57
#